data_AF-A0A2V8QXT6-F1
#
_entry.id   AF-A0A2V8QXT6-F1
#
_cell.length_a   1.000
_cell.length_b   1.000
_cell.length_c   1.000
_cell.angle_alpha   90.00
_cell.angle_beta   90.00
_cell.angle_gamma   90.00
#
_symmetry.space_group_name_H-M   'P 1'
#
loop_
_entity.id
_entity.type
_entity.pdbx_description
1 polymer ?
#
loop_
_entity_poly.entity_id
_entity_poly.type
_entity_poly.pdbx_seq_one_letter_code
_entity_poly.pdbx_strand_id
1 'polypeptide(L)'
;MPTFQKHAGQPCGGVQIHVLERREFRPVLTGVAVVKSCFDLYGEEFRWKEPPYEYVYDKNPFDVIAGTDSLRKAFERGDTLEAISDSWEEGLLTFESARADYLLY
;
A
#
# COMPACT_ATOMS: atom_id res chain seq x y z
N MET A 1 9.29 -22.59 -2.89
CA MET A 1 9.73 -22.21 -1.52
C MET A 1 10.74 -21.09 -1.65
N PRO A 2 10.64 -19.98 -0.89
CA PRO A 2 11.61 -18.89 -0.95
C PRO A 2 13.02 -19.41 -0.63
N THR A 3 14.02 -18.92 -1.38
CA THR A 3 15.41 -19.39 -1.28
C THR A 3 16.30 -18.48 -0.42
N PHE A 4 15.84 -17.30 -0.02
CA PHE A 4 16.60 -16.31 0.75
C PHE A 4 15.66 -15.38 1.56
N GLN A 5 16.25 -14.56 2.44
CA GLN A 5 15.57 -13.56 3.29
C GLN A 5 14.61 -14.15 4.33
N LYS A 6 13.71 -13.32 4.87
CA LYS A 6 12.81 -13.56 6.01
C LYS A 6 12.02 -14.87 6.03
N HIS A 7 11.76 -15.48 4.87
CA HIS A 7 10.99 -16.71 4.74
C HIS A 7 11.76 -17.82 4.01
N ALA A 8 13.10 -17.76 3.99
CA ALA A 8 13.93 -18.78 3.35
C ALA A 8 13.65 -20.16 3.95
N GLY A 9 13.42 -21.16 3.09
CA GLY A 9 13.13 -22.52 3.54
C GLY A 9 11.74 -22.73 4.17
N GLN A 10 10.87 -21.72 4.16
CA GLN A 10 9.51 -21.81 4.69
C GLN A 10 8.48 -21.94 3.56
N PRO A 11 7.53 -22.90 3.62
CA PRO A 11 6.40 -22.90 2.70
C PRO A 11 5.60 -21.59 2.83
N CYS A 12 5.37 -20.91 1.71
CA CYS A 12 4.57 -19.69 1.66
C CYS A 12 3.45 -19.85 0.63
N GLY A 13 2.21 -19.57 1.06
CA GLY A 13 1.10 -19.33 0.14
C GLY A 13 1.13 -17.90 -0.38
N GLY A 14 0.50 -17.67 -1.53
CA GLY A 14 0.43 -16.34 -2.12
C GLY A 14 -0.35 -16.31 -3.42
N VAL A 15 -0.39 -15.13 -4.03
CA VAL A 15 -1.03 -14.88 -5.31
C VAL A 15 -0.05 -14.19 -6.26
N GLN A 16 -0.22 -14.41 -7.56
CA GLN A 16 0.50 -13.68 -8.60
C GLN A 16 -0.47 -12.70 -9.27
N ILE A 17 -0.08 -11.43 -9.35
CA ILE A 17 -0.87 -10.41 -10.05
C ILE A 17 -0.52 -10.47 -11.53
N HIS A 18 -1.50 -10.81 -12.37
CA HIS A 18 -1.39 -10.76 -13.82
C HIS A 18 -2.11 -9.52 -14.34
N VAL A 19 -1.34 -8.57 -14.90
CA VAL A 19 -1.91 -7.37 -15.52
C VAL A 19 -2.24 -7.69 -16.97
N LEU A 20 -3.53 -7.81 -17.28
CA LEU A 20 -4.02 -8.09 -18.64
C LEU A 20 -4.17 -6.81 -19.46
N GLU A 21 -4.75 -5.76 -18.85
CA GLU A 21 -4.96 -4.46 -19.50
C GLU A 21 -4.21 -3.34 -18.77
N ARG A 22 -3.05 -2.95 -19.31
CA ARG A 22 -2.13 -2.01 -18.64
C ARG A 22 -2.75 -0.62 -18.41
N ARG A 23 -3.59 -0.15 -19.33
CA ARG A 23 -4.18 1.20 -19.27
C ARG A 23 -5.32 1.31 -18.25
N GLU A 24 -5.95 0.20 -17.89
CA GLU A 24 -7.03 0.15 -16.90
C GLU A 24 -6.50 -0.19 -15.50
N PHE A 25 -5.32 -0.83 -15.42
CA PHE A 25 -4.73 -1.25 -14.17
C PHE A 25 -4.34 -0.06 -13.27
N ARG A 26 -4.87 -0.05 -12.04
CA ARG A 26 -4.57 0.96 -11.01
C ARG A 26 -3.57 0.40 -9.98
N PRO A 27 -2.25 0.42 -10.24
CA PRO A 27 -1.26 -0.32 -9.45
C PRO A 27 -1.24 0.02 -7.97
N VAL A 28 -1.32 1.31 -7.62
CA VAL A 28 -1.32 1.76 -6.22
C VAL A 28 -2.56 1.24 -5.49
N LEU A 29 -3.74 1.43 -6.08
CA LEU A 29 -4.99 0.95 -5.48
C LEU A 29 -5.02 -0.57 -5.38
N THR A 30 -4.48 -1.30 -6.35
CA THR A 30 -4.34 -2.77 -6.25
C THR A 30 -3.45 -3.17 -5.07
N GLY A 31 -2.30 -2.52 -4.88
CA GLY A 31 -1.44 -2.77 -3.72
C GLY A 31 -2.16 -2.52 -2.39
N VAL A 32 -2.89 -1.40 -2.30
CA VAL A 32 -3.74 -1.06 -1.16
C VAL A 32 -4.81 -2.12 -0.93
N ALA A 33 -5.48 -2.57 -1.98
CA ALA A 33 -6.49 -3.63 -1.92
C ALA A 33 -5.92 -4.95 -1.40
N VAL A 34 -4.72 -5.33 -1.82
CA VAL A 34 -4.05 -6.55 -1.34
C VAL A 34 -3.78 -6.47 0.17
N VAL A 35 -3.21 -5.34 0.64
CA VAL A 35 -2.90 -5.18 2.06
C VAL A 35 -4.19 -5.10 2.88
N LYS A 36 -5.19 -4.36 2.44
CA LYS A 36 -6.50 -4.31 3.09
C LYS A 36 -7.17 -5.69 3.14
N SER A 37 -7.13 -6.47 2.07
CA SER A 37 -7.66 -7.83 2.06
C SER A 37 -6.97 -8.70 3.10
N CYS A 38 -5.63 -8.62 3.23
CA CYS A 38 -4.92 -9.32 4.30
C CYS A 38 -5.33 -8.82 5.69
N PHE A 39 -5.45 -7.50 5.88
CA PHE A 39 -5.88 -6.90 7.14
C PHE A 39 -7.27 -7.43 7.55
N ASP A 40 -8.24 -7.38 6.62
CA ASP A 40 -9.61 -7.79 6.85
C ASP A 40 -9.74 -9.32 7.06
N LEU A 41 -8.99 -10.13 6.31
CA LEU A 41 -9.04 -11.60 6.40
C LEU A 41 -8.38 -12.16 7.66
N TYR A 42 -7.26 -11.58 8.10
CA TYR A 42 -6.50 -12.09 9.23
C TYR A 42 -6.83 -11.39 10.55
N GLY A 43 -7.56 -10.27 10.54
CA GLY A 43 -8.11 -9.63 11.73
C GLY A 43 -7.10 -9.50 12.88
N GLU A 44 -7.36 -10.15 14.01
CA GLU A 44 -6.50 -10.12 15.20
C GLU A 44 -5.12 -10.77 15.00
N GLU A 45 -4.97 -11.66 14.01
CA GLU A 45 -3.69 -12.28 13.65
C GLU A 45 -2.84 -11.35 12.76
N PHE A 46 -3.45 -10.36 12.12
CA PHE A 46 -2.70 -9.39 11.33
C PHE A 46 -1.80 -8.54 12.23
N ARG A 47 -0.57 -8.30 11.76
CA ARG A 47 0.41 -7.46 12.43
C ARG A 47 1.04 -6.52 11.42
N TRP A 48 0.99 -5.23 11.74
CA TRP A 48 1.88 -4.27 11.10
C TRP A 48 3.32 -4.60 11.46
N LYS A 49 4.25 -4.28 10.56
CA LYS A 49 5.67 -4.33 10.91
C LYS A 49 5.94 -3.28 11.99
N GLU A 50 6.67 -3.65 13.03
CA GLU A 50 7.17 -2.68 14.02
C GLU A 50 8.45 -1.99 13.51
N PRO A 51 8.72 -0.74 13.96
CA PRO A 51 9.99 -0.08 13.70
C PRO A 51 11.19 -0.94 14.16
N PRO A 52 12.39 -0.77 13.58
CA PRO A 52 12.73 0.23 12.55
C PRO A 52 12.47 -0.24 11.12
N TYR A 53 12.52 0.72 10.20
CA TYR A 53 12.64 0.49 8.76
C TYR A 53 13.60 1.49 8.13
N GLU A 54 14.63 0.97 7.47
CA GLU A 54 15.76 1.75 6.96
C GLU A 54 16.34 2.68 8.04
N TYR A 55 16.31 4.00 7.83
CA TYR A 55 16.84 5.01 8.74
C TYR A 55 15.75 5.65 9.63
N VAL A 56 14.53 5.08 9.64
CA VAL A 56 13.41 5.55 10.46
C VAL A 56 13.17 4.58 11.63
N TYR A 57 13.24 5.11 12.84
CA TYR A 57 13.26 4.31 14.08
C TYR A 57 12.01 4.50 14.95
N ASP A 58 11.18 5.49 14.64
CA ASP A 58 10.10 5.99 15.49
C ASP A 58 8.72 5.93 14.81
N LYS A 59 8.64 5.46 13.57
CA LYS A 59 7.39 5.40 12.79
C LYS A 59 7.14 4.01 12.24
N ASN A 60 5.86 3.66 12.15
CA ASN A 60 5.46 2.41 11.52
C ASN A 60 5.99 2.36 10.07
N PRO A 61 6.72 1.30 9.68
CA PRO A 61 7.27 1.13 8.33
C PRO A 61 6.25 1.27 7.19
N PHE A 62 4.99 0.87 7.42
CA PHE A 62 3.93 1.05 6.44
C PHE A 62 3.62 2.54 6.21
N ASP A 63 3.53 3.30 7.31
CA ASP A 63 3.28 4.75 7.26
C ASP A 63 4.47 5.50 6.62
N VAL A 64 5.70 5.01 6.82
CA VAL A 64 6.90 5.55 6.16
C VAL A 64 6.82 5.41 4.65
N ILE A 65 6.49 4.21 4.14
CA ILE A 65 6.38 3.97 2.70
C ILE A 65 5.17 4.69 2.11
N ALA A 66 4.05 4.72 2.82
CA ALA A 66 2.84 5.43 2.40
C ALA A 66 3.00 6.96 2.43
N GLY A 67 3.98 7.49 3.16
CA GLY A 67 4.19 8.92 3.37
C GLY A 67 3.16 9.57 4.32
N THR A 68 2.28 8.76 4.93
CA THR A 68 1.21 9.20 5.84
C THR A 68 0.74 8.03 6.69
N ASP A 69 0.21 8.31 7.88
CA ASP A 69 -0.48 7.32 8.71
C ASP A 69 -1.96 7.14 8.34
N SER A 70 -2.48 8.01 7.48
CA SER A 70 -3.92 8.08 7.18
C SER A 70 -4.42 6.83 6.48
N LEU A 71 -3.58 6.19 5.65
CA LEU A 71 -3.92 4.95 4.95
C LEU A 71 -4.08 3.78 5.92
N ARG A 72 -3.13 3.59 6.84
CA ARG A 72 -3.22 2.56 7.88
C ARG A 72 -4.44 2.79 8.77
N LYS A 73 -4.63 4.04 9.22
CA LYS A 73 -5.78 4.43 10.03
C LYS A 73 -7.11 4.21 9.30
N ALA A 74 -7.15 4.36 7.97
CA ALA A 74 -8.34 4.06 7.18
C ALA A 74 -8.68 2.56 7.21
N PHE A 75 -7.67 1.68 7.15
CA PHE A 75 -7.90 0.24 7.31
C PHE A 75 -8.44 -0.08 8.71
N GLU A 76 -7.82 0.49 9.74
CA GLU A 76 -8.22 0.30 11.14
C GLU A 76 -9.62 0.83 11.45
N ARG A 77 -10.09 1.86 10.73
CA ARG A 77 -11.48 2.35 10.81
C ARG A 77 -12.48 1.49 10.04
N GLY A 78 -12.00 0.62 9.14
CA GLY A 78 -12.86 -0.17 8.25
C GLY A 78 -13.34 0.58 7.01
N ASP A 79 -12.63 1.64 6.59
CA ASP A 79 -12.98 2.40 5.40
C ASP A 79 -12.94 1.50 4.14
N THR A 80 -13.82 1.76 3.18
CA THR A 80 -13.85 1.01 1.91
C THR A 80 -12.70 1.44 0.98
N LEU A 81 -12.40 0.61 -0.02
CA LEU A 81 -11.35 0.97 -1.00
C LEU A 81 -11.71 2.21 -1.81
N GLU A 82 -13.00 2.39 -2.10
CA GLU A 82 -13.54 3.56 -2.78
C GLU A 82 -13.30 4.80 -1.95
N ALA A 83 -13.73 4.81 -0.67
CA ALA A 83 -13.53 5.94 0.23
C ALA A 83 -12.04 6.30 0.41
N ILE A 84 -11.17 5.29 0.49
CA ILE A 84 -9.72 5.51 0.53
C ILE A 84 -9.23 6.14 -0.77
N SER A 85 -9.66 5.63 -1.92
CA SER A 85 -9.20 6.16 -3.21
C SER A 85 -9.73 7.56 -3.51
N ASP A 86 -10.96 7.85 -3.09
CA ASP A 86 -11.60 9.16 -3.24
C ASP A 86 -10.88 10.21 -2.38
N SER A 87 -10.39 9.82 -1.20
CA SER A 87 -9.61 10.72 -0.33
C SER A 87 -8.32 11.25 -0.97
N TRP A 88 -7.85 10.65 -2.07
CA TRP A 88 -6.65 11.07 -2.77
C TRP A 88 -6.92 12.11 -3.87
N GLU A 89 -8.17 12.27 -4.31
CA GLU A 89 -8.53 13.05 -5.50
C GLU A 89 -8.05 14.51 -5.42
N GLU A 90 -8.27 15.17 -4.28
CA GLU A 90 -7.81 16.54 -4.06
C GLU A 90 -6.28 16.67 -4.16
N GLY A 91 -5.55 15.73 -3.55
CA GLY A 91 -4.09 15.69 -3.60
C GLY A 91 -3.56 15.43 -5.01
N LEU A 92 -4.24 14.55 -5.76
CA LEU A 92 -3.93 14.25 -7.16
C LEU A 92 -4.13 15.49 -8.03
N LEU A 93 -5.27 16.17 -7.95
CA LEU A 93 -5.56 17.39 -8.71
C LEU A 93 -4.56 18.51 -8.40
N THR A 94 -4.21 18.67 -7.12
CA THR A 94 -3.21 19.63 -6.67
C THR A 94 -1.85 19.32 -7.29
N PHE A 95 -1.42 18.06 -7.25
CA PHE A 95 -0.13 17.66 -7.81
C PHE A 95 -0.10 17.70 -9.33
N GLU A 96 -1.21 17.36 -10.00
CA GLU A 96 -1.37 17.48 -11.45
C GLU A 96 -1.21 18.93 -11.92
N SER A 97 -1.81 19.87 -11.19
CA SER A 97 -1.65 21.30 -11.44
C SER A 97 -0.21 21.76 -11.20
N ALA A 98 0.38 21.36 -10.06
CA ALA A 98 1.74 21.76 -9.70
C ALA A 98 2.82 21.19 -10.63
N ARG A 99 2.63 19.98 -11.18
CA ARG A 99 3.61 19.36 -12.08
C ARG A 99 3.56 19.90 -13.51
N ALA A 100 2.48 20.60 -13.91
CA ALA A 100 2.22 20.99 -15.29
C ALA A 100 3.36 21.80 -15.91
N ASP A 101 3.93 22.75 -15.16
CA ASP A 101 5.03 23.61 -15.61
C ASP A 101 6.38 22.86 -15.75
N TYR A 102 6.46 21.62 -15.28
CA TYR A 102 7.68 20.81 -15.26
C TYR A 102 7.60 19.60 -16.20
N LEU A 103 6.52 19.44 -16.97
CA LEU A 103 6.38 18.34 -17.92
C LEU A 103 7.24 18.57 -19.16
N LEU A 104 8.08 17.59 -19.49
CA LEU A 104 8.86 17.56 -20.73
C LEU A 104 8.21 16.69 -21.82
N TYR A 105 7.18 15.92 -21.45
CA TYR A 105 6.38 15.03 -22.29
C TYR A 105 5.00 14.79 -21.67
#